data_AF-A0A2Z5PD82-F1
#
_entry.id   AF-A0A2Z5PD82-F1
#
_cell.length_a   1.000
_cell.length_b   1.000
_cell.length_c   1.000
_cell.angle_alpha   90.00
_cell.angle_beta   90.00
_cell.angle_gamma   90.00
#
_symmetry.space_group_name_H-M   'P 1'
#
loop_
_entity.id
_entity.type
_entity.pdbx_description
1 polymer ?
#
loop_
_entity_poly.entity_id
_entity_poly.type
_entity_poly.pdbx_seq_one_letter_code
_entity_poly.pdbx_strand_id
1 'polypeptide(L)'
;MVKNYRRKVKFVDGDSGVFSDGTKFRLSNVRAQEYNEPGGTKAKNVVTGMIGRSKGVVSVKEVGRDVYGRVLVELTNKDGSINERMRNKGYKNKGR
;
A
#
# COMPACT_ATOMS: atom_id res chain seq x y z
N MET A 1 20.04 -3.36 1.91
CA MET A 1 19.65 -3.66 3.31
C MET A 1 18.14 -3.46 3.42
N VAL A 2 17.38 -4.52 3.63
CA VAL A 2 15.91 -4.44 3.75
C VAL A 2 15.58 -3.91 5.14
N LYS A 3 14.97 -2.73 5.23
CA LYS A 3 14.54 -2.15 6.51
C LYS A 3 13.15 -2.68 6.84
N ASN A 4 13.03 -3.31 8.01
CA ASN A 4 11.77 -3.76 8.58
C ASN A 4 11.44 -2.93 9.83
N TYR A 5 10.31 -2.22 9.81
CA TYR A 5 9.85 -1.43 10.96
C TYR A 5 8.33 -1.36 11.00
N ARG A 6 7.76 -0.95 12.14
CA ARG A 6 6.32 -0.75 12.28
C ARG A 6 5.98 0.71 12.17
N ARG A 7 4.94 1.04 11.40
CA ARG A 7 4.55 2.44 11.20
C ARG A 7 3.07 2.62 10.96
N LYS A 8 2.57 3.79 11.34
CA LYS A 8 1.23 4.23 10.95
C LYS A 8 1.25 4.73 9.51
N VAL A 9 0.28 4.27 8.73
CA VAL A 9 0.12 4.63 7.31
C VAL A 9 -1.24 5.27 7.06
N LYS A 10 -1.30 6.17 6.08
CA LYS A 10 -2.55 6.72 5.54
C LYS A 10 -2.52 6.57 4.02
N PHE A 11 -3.50 5.88 3.46
CA PHE A 11 -3.62 5.70 2.01
C PHE A 11 -4.23 6.93 1.35
N VAL A 12 -3.65 7.33 0.22
CA VAL A 12 -4.16 8.39 -0.65
C VAL A 12 -5.10 7.78 -1.68
N ASP A 13 -4.72 6.65 -2.27
CA ASP A 13 -5.48 5.83 -3.23
C ASP A 13 -5.36 4.32 -2.87
N GLY A 14 -5.60 3.42 -3.81
CA GLY A 14 -5.55 1.98 -3.56
C GLY A 14 -4.16 1.35 -3.51
N ASP A 15 -3.10 2.05 -3.92
CA ASP A 15 -1.74 1.48 -3.94
C ASP A 15 -0.66 2.44 -3.44
N SER A 16 -1.02 3.65 -3.03
CA SER A 16 -0.10 4.67 -2.56
C SER A 16 -0.62 5.40 -1.33
N GLY A 17 0.31 5.94 -0.55
CA GLY A 17 0.01 6.61 0.70
C GLY A 17 1.19 7.35 1.29
N VAL A 18 1.00 7.79 2.53
CA VAL A 18 2.00 8.48 3.34
C VAL A 18 2.18 7.79 4.68
N PHE A 19 3.43 7.72 5.11
CA PHE A 19 3.81 7.37 6.47
C PHE A 19 3.54 8.54 7.43
N SER A 20 3.60 8.28 8.72
CA SER A 20 3.38 9.28 9.77
C SER A 20 4.37 10.45 9.77
N ASP A 21 5.54 10.32 9.15
CA ASP A 21 6.51 11.42 8.95
C ASP A 21 6.32 12.16 7.62
N GLY A 22 5.28 11.85 6.85
CA GLY A 22 5.05 12.44 5.54
C GLY A 22 5.79 11.75 4.38
N THR A 23 6.62 10.75 4.65
CA THR A 23 7.28 9.97 3.59
C THR A 23 6.24 9.26 2.72
N LYS A 24 6.28 9.50 1.41
CA LYS A 24 5.38 8.86 0.44
C LYS A 24 5.82 7.43 0.15
N PHE A 25 4.86 6.52 0.06
CA PHE A 25 5.08 5.13 -0.30
C PHE A 25 4.15 4.66 -1.42
N ARG A 26 4.57 3.57 -2.07
CA ARG A 26 3.76 2.82 -3.03
C ARG A 26 3.89 1.33 -2.73
N LEU A 27 2.77 0.62 -2.73
CA LEU A 27 2.74 -0.83 -2.58
C LEU A 27 3.46 -1.48 -3.76
N SER A 28 4.47 -2.28 -3.46
CA SER A 28 5.15 -3.09 -4.45
C SER A 28 4.21 -4.13 -5.04
N ASN A 29 4.28 -4.31 -6.36
CA ASN A 29 3.51 -5.31 -7.11
C ASN A 29 1.98 -5.21 -6.88
N VAL A 30 1.47 -3.99 -6.67
CA VAL A 30 0.04 -3.68 -6.62
C VAL A 30 -0.22 -2.53 -7.59
N ARG A 31 -1.30 -2.64 -8.37
CA ARG A 31 -1.76 -1.54 -9.23
C ARG A 31 -3.25 -1.35 -8.99
N ALA A 32 -3.60 -0.25 -8.37
CA ALA A 32 -4.97 0.21 -8.22
C ALA A 32 -5.30 1.27 -9.27
N GLN A 33 -6.58 1.43 -9.60
CA GLN A 33 -7.05 2.58 -10.37
C GLN A 33 -6.78 3.87 -9.60
N GLU A 34 -6.47 4.95 -10.30
CA GLU A 34 -6.21 6.24 -9.67
C GLU A 34 -7.50 6.78 -9.01
N TYR A 35 -7.34 7.60 -7.98
CA TYR A 35 -8.45 8.16 -7.20
C TYR A 35 -9.53 8.86 -8.05
N ASN A 36 -9.13 9.46 -9.17
CA ASN A 36 -10.00 10.19 -10.09
C ASN A 36 -10.66 9.32 -11.18
N GLU A 37 -10.34 8.04 -11.25
CA GLU A 37 -11.00 7.10 -12.17
C GLU A 37 -12.26 6.50 -11.51
N PRO A 38 -13.30 6.16 -12.30
CA PRO A 38 -14.47 5.42 -11.80
C PRO A 38 -14.06 4.10 -11.14
N GLY A 39 -13.97 4.08 -9.81
CA GLY A 39 -13.51 2.92 -9.02
C GLY A 39 -12.30 3.18 -8.11
N GLY A 40 -11.61 4.32 -8.22
CA GLY A 40 -10.47 4.71 -7.38
C GLY A 40 -10.80 4.73 -5.88
N THR A 41 -11.99 5.22 -5.52
CA THR A 41 -12.52 5.20 -4.14
C THR A 41 -12.68 3.77 -3.61
N LYS A 42 -12.98 2.79 -4.46
CA LYS A 42 -13.19 1.40 -4.05
C LYS A 42 -11.89 0.76 -3.57
N ALA A 43 -10.80 0.92 -4.32
CA ALA A 43 -9.50 0.35 -3.95
C ALA A 43 -8.97 0.97 -2.65
N LYS A 44 -9.11 2.29 -2.51
CA LYS A 44 -8.79 3.02 -1.27
C LYS A 44 -9.59 2.51 -0.07
N ASN A 45 -10.90 2.32 -0.22
CA ASN A 45 -11.75 1.84 0.87
C ASN A 45 -11.38 0.41 1.28
N VAL A 46 -11.09 -0.44 0.30
CA VAL A 46 -10.64 -1.81 0.53
C VAL A 46 -9.36 -1.83 1.37
N VAL A 47 -8.30 -1.12 0.93
CA VAL A 47 -7.02 -1.14 1.64
C VAL A 47 -7.12 -0.45 3.01
N THR A 48 -7.92 0.62 3.12
CA THR A 48 -8.21 1.30 4.38
C THR A 48 -8.90 0.36 5.38
N GLY A 49 -9.85 -0.46 4.93
CA GLY A 49 -10.48 -1.49 5.76
C GLY A 49 -9.50 -2.56 6.24
N MET A 50 -8.52 -2.95 5.40
CA MET A 50 -7.48 -3.91 5.79
C MET A 50 -6.59 -3.37 6.90
N ILE A 51 -6.16 -2.11 6.81
CA ILE A 51 -5.30 -1.48 7.83
C ILE A 51 -6.07 -1.02 9.06
N GLY A 52 -7.38 -0.76 8.95
CA GLY A 52 -8.24 -0.40 10.09
C GLY A 52 -8.23 -1.47 11.19
N ARG A 53 -8.12 -2.75 10.79
CA ARG A 53 -8.00 -3.90 11.70
C ARG A 53 -6.72 -3.89 12.56
N SER A 54 -5.74 -3.08 12.19
CA SER A 54 -4.50 -2.86 12.95
C SER A 54 -4.34 -1.39 13.40
N LYS A 55 -5.44 -0.63 13.51
CA LYS A 55 -5.46 0.80 13.87
C LYS A 55 -4.53 1.65 12.96
N GLY A 56 -4.35 1.23 11.71
CA GLY A 56 -3.46 1.87 10.74
C GLY A 56 -1.97 1.57 10.91
N VAL A 57 -1.57 0.74 11.88
CA VAL A 57 -0.17 0.35 12.11
C VAL A 57 0.13 -0.94 11.34
N VAL A 58 1.20 -0.93 10.55
CA VAL A 58 1.63 -2.05 9.71
C VAL A 58 3.14 -2.30 9.85
N SER A 59 3.57 -3.53 9.63
CA SER A 59 4.98 -3.85 9.37
C SER A 59 5.31 -3.45 7.94
N VAL A 60 6.34 -2.64 7.78
CA VAL A 60 6.83 -2.09 6.52
C VAL A 60 8.13 -2.77 6.16
N LYS A 61 8.21 -3.32 4.96
CA LYS A 61 9.43 -3.80 4.34
C LYS A 61 9.72 -2.97 3.10
N GLU A 62 10.82 -2.22 3.12
CA GLU A 62 11.25 -1.43 1.97
C GLU A 62 11.92 -2.31 0.91
N VAL A 63 11.46 -2.23 -0.33
CA VAL A 63 11.98 -3.01 -1.45
C VAL A 63 12.67 -2.17 -2.52
N GLY A 64 12.53 -0.84 -2.46
CA GLY A 64 13.21 0.07 -3.39
C GLY A 64 12.58 1.46 -3.39
N ARG A 65 12.86 2.20 -4.47
CA ARG A 65 12.21 3.49 -4.78
C ARG A 65 11.77 3.50 -6.22
N ASP A 66 10.68 4.19 -6.52
CA ASP A 66 10.29 4.45 -7.91
C ASP A 66 10.93 5.73 -8.45
N VAL A 67 10.75 5.98 -9.75
CA VAL A 67 11.27 7.15 -10.46
C VAL A 67 10.74 8.50 -9.93
N TYR A 68 9.67 8.47 -9.14
CA TYR A 68 9.07 9.65 -8.51
C TYR A 68 9.52 9.83 -7.05
N GLY A 69 10.49 9.03 -6.59
CA GLY A 69 11.07 9.09 -5.25
C GLY A 69 10.21 8.45 -4.16
N ARG A 70 9.08 7.80 -4.49
CA ARG A 70 8.25 7.09 -3.51
C ARG A 70 8.95 5.81 -3.08
N VAL A 71 8.87 5.49 -1.78
CA VAL A 71 9.41 4.23 -1.27
C VAL A 71 8.49 3.09 -1.70
N LEU A 72 9.05 2.09 -2.39
CA LEU A 72 8.35 0.86 -2.72
C LEU A 72 8.33 -0.05 -1.50
N VAL A 73 7.15 -0.51 -1.10
CA VAL A 73 6.99 -1.25 0.16
C VAL A 73 6.10 -2.48 0.05
N GLU A 74 6.44 -3.48 0.86
CA GLU A 74 5.55 -4.58 1.22
C GLU A 74 5.01 -4.31 2.63
N LEU A 75 3.68 -4.24 2.76
CA LEU A 75 3.02 -3.98 4.04
C LEU A 75 2.36 -5.24 4.57
N THR A 76 2.50 -5.49 5.87
CA THR A 76 1.91 -6.66 6.54
C THR A 76 1.24 -6.24 7.85
N ASN A 77 0.17 -6.91 8.23
CA ASN A 77 -0.41 -6.82 9.56
C ASN A 77 -0.73 -8.22 10.11
N LYS A 78 -1.47 -8.29 11.23
CA LYS A 78 -1.85 -9.57 11.85
C LYS A 78 -2.65 -10.50 10.94
N ASP A 79 -3.32 -9.96 9.91
CA ASP A 79 -4.11 -10.71 8.95
C ASP A 79 -3.30 -11.03 7.67
N GLY A 80 -1.97 -10.85 7.69
CA GLY A 80 -1.06 -11.17 6.59
C GLY A 80 -0.71 -9.98 5.68
N SER A 81 -0.21 -10.31 4.49
CA SER A 81 0.28 -9.34 3.50
C SER A 81 -0.86 -8.50 2.91
N ILE A 82 -0.78 -7.19 3.07
CA ILE A 82 -1.75 -6.25 2.48
C ILE A 82 -1.59 -6.24 0.95
N ASN A 83 -0.36 -6.29 0.44
CA ASN A 83 -0.09 -6.30 -0.99
C ASN A 83 -0.73 -7.52 -1.66
N GLU A 84 -0.57 -8.70 -1.07
CA GLU A 84 -1.16 -9.94 -1.59
C GLU A 84 -2.69 -9.91 -1.54
N ARG A 85 -3.27 -9.45 -0.42
CA ARG A 85 -4.72 -9.33 -0.28
C ARG A 85 -5.32 -8.34 -1.28
N MET A 86 -4.60 -7.27 -1.61
CA MET A 86 -4.98 -6.35 -2.68
C MET A 86 -4.93 -7.04 -4.05
N ARG A 87 -3.86 -7.78 -4.36
CA ARG A 87 -3.78 -8.58 -5.60
C ARG A 87 -4.91 -9.61 -5.70
N ASN A 88 -5.25 -10.29 -4.61
CA ASN A 88 -6.33 -11.29 -4.57
C ASN A 88 -7.71 -10.66 -4.81
N LYS A 89 -7.86 -9.36 -4.56
CA LYS A 89 -9.07 -8.58 -4.90
C LYS A 89 -9.06 -8.03 -6.34
N GLY A 90 -8.06 -8.36 -7.14
CA GLY A 90 -7.98 -7.98 -8.56
C GLY A 90 -7.07 -6.79 -8.85
N TYR A 91 -6.43 -6.18 -7.84
CA TYR A 91 -5.50 -5.05 -8.01
C TYR A 91 -4.09 -5.52 -8.42
N LYS A 92 -4.01 -6.22 -9.56
CA LYS A 92 -2.80 -6.89 -10.05
C LYS A 92 -2.05 -6.04 -11.10
N ASN A 93 -0.74 -6.26 -11.18
CA ASN A 93 0.11 -5.64 -12.19
C ASN A 93 -0.33 -6.09 -13.61
N LYS A 94 -0.58 -5.15 -14.54
CA LYS A 94 -0.86 -5.45 -15.96
C LYS A 94 0.46 -5.70 -16.68
N GLY A 95 1.09 -6.84 -16.39
CA GLY A 95 2.27 -7.38 -17.09
C GLY A 95 3.09 -6.37 -17.90
N ARG A 96 4.10 -5.79 -17.27
CA ARG A 96 5.27 -5.24 -17.95
C ARG A 96 6.49 -5.59 -17.12
#